data_AF-A0AAE1D825-F1
#
_entry.id   AF-A0AAE1D825-F1
#
_cell.length_a   1.000
_cell.length_b   1.000
_cell.length_c   1.000
_cell.angle_alpha   90.00
_cell.angle_beta   90.00
_cell.angle_gamma   90.00
#
_symmetry.space_group_name_H-M   'P 1'
#
loop_
_entity.id
_entity.type
_entity.pdbx_description
1 polymer ?
#
loop_
_entity_poly.entity_id
_entity_poly.type
_entity_poly.pdbx_seq_one_letter_code
_entity_poly.pdbx_strand_id
1 'polypeptide(L)'
;MAEEGLGLRSDCTPPVLLESGASYSHEETSKFNLAEDVKVFLEDETFTQLRRHFMMQGKGRRPDLPQVDGVTNKLLLQLFLLKEEMSVSYRQMTTWLHKLLPSTQTVSEGRIKHRVSVILDHMKALDTDKTTDMLCKDHIFDNCTLPQPLVSLGIHLDNLCDPEKYDKAPQDDISNHAVVCLSQIMTRENKSPIFLRRWLVKLSSACSALSEKKLKISIENLLKTYKKLTKNKKGNNLDQFLQENFVKKESTAVSVPHPNVCKRCQENEKLDSLIKQLENEVSFLKSCKENLESEIRTKDEVIKEIQVDKDKLMCQFKELKAFTAEEMSYKKHIKQLETKLEEISDTKLYYRRNKELNKANEELRNKVNALESSLEKEQKVNVELKKKVKSEQDLKTIALLATYLTSPYWALMNSNTPYGKFPAFVQNMKTALERWSSDAFDLSNLHDEQPIFGSEFTSRSDTANLFLNSDFCRKHGKILKEKNKAAVQMVNKKIKEKIIENERKKKEKEIQDKERHASLLNDIMHQGGLCQTKEDLDNLLSQPQPLQNLKSQMRFRKHYMGAKDLRLTGNFRMLYHSLCCHLGFESDIDSTQEPPSKRRKIDISGNESPSESSDLDLNQDEEESESESDSEC
;
A
#
# COMPACT_ATOMS: atom_id res chain seq x y z
N MET A 1 -10.87 11.18 80.20
CA MET A 1 -12.20 11.82 80.18
C MET A 1 -12.63 11.76 78.72
N ALA A 2 -13.38 10.73 78.30
CA ALA A 2 -14.82 10.53 78.59
C ALA A 2 -15.66 11.63 77.94
N GLU A 3 -16.73 11.37 77.19
CA GLU A 3 -17.29 10.17 76.52
C GLU A 3 -18.47 10.69 75.65
N GLU A 4 -19.35 9.80 75.16
CA GLU A 4 -20.57 10.10 74.37
C GLU A 4 -20.36 10.54 72.89
N GLY A 5 -21.08 10.01 71.90
CA GLY A 5 -22.02 8.87 71.88
C GLY A 5 -23.26 9.10 71.00
N LEU A 6 -23.63 8.09 70.20
CA LEU A 6 -24.86 8.00 69.35
C LEU A 6 -24.86 8.92 68.10
N GLY A 7 -25.32 8.53 66.89
CA GLY A 7 -25.80 7.23 66.38
C GLY A 7 -27.20 7.31 65.75
N LEU A 8 -27.35 6.99 64.45
CA LEU A 8 -28.56 6.56 63.67
C LEU A 8 -28.18 6.52 62.16
N ARG A 9 -28.09 5.35 61.50
CA ARG A 9 -29.12 4.69 60.65
C ARG A 9 -29.74 5.61 59.58
N SER A 10 -29.42 5.49 58.29
CA SER A 10 -29.67 4.39 57.32
C SER A 10 -31.08 4.36 56.74
N ASP A 11 -31.22 4.73 55.46
CA ASP A 11 -32.16 4.11 54.51
C ASP A 11 -31.75 4.50 53.07
N CYS A 12 -31.46 3.50 52.23
CA CYS A 12 -31.16 3.67 50.81
C CYS A 12 -32.20 2.93 49.98
N THR A 13 -33.11 3.67 49.33
CA THR A 13 -34.11 3.12 48.40
C THR A 13 -33.81 3.66 46.99
N PRO A 14 -33.75 2.82 45.94
CA PRO A 14 -33.36 3.27 44.61
C PRO A 14 -34.53 3.93 43.86
N PRO A 15 -34.29 4.98 43.06
CA PRO A 15 -35.33 5.54 42.19
C PRO A 15 -35.63 4.61 41.01
N VAL A 16 -36.91 4.60 40.62
CA VAL A 16 -37.54 3.64 39.72
C VAL A 16 -37.27 3.96 38.24
N LEU A 17 -37.20 2.89 37.43
CA LEU A 17 -37.18 2.95 35.97
C LEU A 17 -38.42 3.66 35.41
N LEU A 18 -38.21 4.69 34.59
CA LEU A 18 -39.22 5.20 33.67
C LEU A 18 -38.80 4.87 32.24
N GLU A 19 -39.51 3.91 31.64
CA GLU A 19 -39.38 3.58 30.22
C GLU A 19 -39.95 4.73 29.38
N SER A 20 -39.10 5.42 28.63
CA SER A 20 -39.53 6.32 27.55
C SER A 20 -39.14 5.69 26.21
N GLY A 21 -40.14 5.18 25.49
CA GLY A 21 -39.95 4.64 24.14
C GLY A 21 -39.59 5.74 23.15
N ALA A 22 -38.31 5.91 22.85
CA ALA A 22 -37.83 6.72 21.73
C ALA A 22 -37.55 5.81 20.53
N SER A 23 -38.27 6.06 19.43
CA SER A 23 -38.06 5.38 18.16
C SER A 23 -36.66 5.64 17.61
N TYR A 24 -35.92 4.58 17.29
CA TYR A 24 -34.65 4.68 16.57
C TYR A 24 -34.88 5.22 15.15
N SER A 25 -34.61 6.51 14.94
CA SER A 25 -34.63 7.17 13.64
C SER A 25 -33.32 7.92 13.39
N HIS A 26 -32.65 7.54 12.31
CA HIS A 26 -31.44 8.16 11.73
C HIS A 26 -30.18 8.27 12.60
N GLU A 27 -29.12 7.58 12.17
CA GLU A 27 -27.74 7.91 12.52
C GLU A 27 -27.37 9.27 11.90
N GLU A 28 -27.53 10.36 12.65
CA GLU A 28 -26.89 11.62 12.31
C GLU A 28 -25.37 11.49 12.48
N THR A 29 -24.66 11.56 11.35
CA THR A 29 -23.19 11.55 11.31
C THR A 29 -22.64 12.91 11.75
N SER A 30 -22.73 13.17 13.06
CA SER A 30 -22.06 14.29 13.74
C SER A 30 -20.56 14.23 13.45
N LYS A 31 -20.10 15.04 12.48
CA LYS A 31 -18.69 15.14 12.10
C LYS A 31 -17.86 15.53 13.32
N PHE A 32 -17.03 14.62 13.78
CA PHE A 32 -16.19 14.81 14.95
C PHE A 32 -15.02 15.74 14.60
N ASN A 33 -15.10 17.01 15.00
CA ASN A 33 -14.01 17.96 14.86
C ASN A 33 -12.91 17.65 15.88
N LEU A 34 -11.93 16.84 15.47
CA LEU A 34 -10.65 16.75 16.14
C LEU A 34 -10.00 18.15 16.12
N ALA A 35 -9.41 18.60 17.22
CA ALA A 35 -8.75 19.91 17.26
C ALA A 35 -7.67 20.01 16.17
N GLU A 36 -7.60 21.13 15.45
CA GLU A 36 -6.74 21.25 14.26
C GLU A 36 -5.26 21.03 14.62
N ASP A 37 -4.82 21.48 15.80
CA ASP A 37 -3.47 21.26 16.33
C ASP A 37 -3.11 19.77 16.49
N VAL A 38 -4.08 18.95 16.91
CA VAL A 38 -3.93 17.50 17.02
C VAL A 38 -3.84 16.87 15.62
N LYS A 39 -4.66 17.34 14.68
CA LYS A 39 -4.66 16.84 13.31
C LYS A 39 -3.31 17.10 12.63
N VAL A 40 -2.73 18.30 12.81
CA VAL A 40 -1.36 18.61 12.35
C VAL A 40 -0.31 17.66 12.95
N PHE A 41 -0.44 17.27 14.22
CA PHE A 41 0.49 16.30 14.85
C PHE A 41 0.32 14.85 14.32
N LEU A 42 -0.86 14.52 13.80
CA LEU A 42 -1.17 13.20 13.24
C LEU A 42 -0.81 13.10 11.74
N GLU A 43 -0.85 14.21 10.98
CA GLU A 43 -0.53 14.27 9.54
C GLU A 43 0.98 14.24 9.22
N ASP A 44 1.72 13.30 9.82
CA ASP A 44 3.15 13.12 9.56
C ASP A 44 3.47 12.27 8.31
N GLU A 45 4.75 11.98 8.09
CA GLU A 45 5.22 11.14 6.97
C GLU A 45 4.67 9.71 7.09
N THR A 46 4.50 9.16 8.30
CA THR A 46 3.88 7.84 8.50
C THR A 46 2.42 7.86 8.07
N PHE A 47 1.63 8.86 8.49
CA PHE A 47 0.26 9.04 8.01
C PHE A 47 0.21 9.20 6.49
N THR A 48 1.13 9.98 5.91
CA THR A 48 1.23 10.17 4.46
C THR A 48 1.53 8.87 3.72
N GLN A 49 2.38 7.99 4.26
CA GLN A 49 2.66 6.66 3.71
C GLN A 49 1.46 5.71 3.84
N LEU A 50 0.81 5.67 5.01
CA LEU A 50 -0.43 4.91 5.22
C LEU A 50 -1.53 5.36 4.24
N ARG A 51 -1.69 6.68 4.07
CA ARG A 51 -2.63 7.29 3.12
C ARG A 51 -2.34 6.85 1.70
N ARG A 52 -1.09 6.96 1.22
CA ARG A 52 -0.68 6.48 -0.11
C ARG A 52 -0.94 4.98 -0.28
N HIS A 53 -0.64 4.16 0.73
CA HIS A 53 -0.83 2.70 0.64
C HIS A 53 -2.32 2.30 0.57
N PHE A 54 -3.17 2.88 1.42
CA PHE A 54 -4.59 2.49 1.51
C PHE A 54 -5.52 3.23 0.54
N MET A 55 -5.23 4.49 0.18
CA MET A 55 -6.03 5.24 -0.80
C MET A 55 -5.72 4.93 -2.27
N MET A 56 -4.61 4.24 -2.60
CA MET A 56 -4.31 3.88 -3.98
C MET A 56 -5.28 2.83 -4.54
N GLN A 57 -6.37 3.31 -5.12
CA GLN A 57 -7.28 2.57 -5.99
C GLN A 57 -6.69 2.48 -7.39
N GLY A 58 -5.91 1.42 -7.65
CA GLY A 58 -5.34 1.17 -8.97
C GLY A 58 -4.46 -0.07 -9.02
N LYS A 59 -4.15 -0.53 -10.24
CA LYS A 59 -3.29 -1.71 -10.49
C LYS A 59 -1.78 -1.46 -10.34
N GLY A 60 -1.35 -0.23 -10.03
CA GLY A 60 0.07 0.07 -9.85
C GLY A 60 0.65 -0.63 -8.61
N ARG A 61 1.97 -0.87 -8.63
CA ARG A 61 2.71 -1.37 -7.46
C ARG A 61 2.41 -0.47 -6.26
N ARG A 62 1.72 -1.00 -5.25
CA ARG A 62 1.46 -0.27 -4.01
C ARG A 62 2.80 0.11 -3.36
N PRO A 63 2.93 1.31 -2.77
CA PRO A 63 4.06 1.63 -1.91
C PRO A 63 4.19 0.57 -0.82
N ASP A 64 5.40 0.25 -0.38
CA ASP A 64 5.58 -0.65 0.74
C ASP A 64 4.92 -0.05 2.00
N LEU A 65 4.39 -0.91 2.88
CA LEU A 65 3.83 -0.46 4.15
C LEU A 65 4.96 0.14 5.00
N PRO A 66 4.71 1.24 5.75
CA PRO A 66 5.70 1.71 6.72
C PRO A 66 6.01 0.58 7.70
N GLN A 67 7.29 0.40 8.03
CA GLN A 67 7.66 -0.41 9.18
C GLN A 67 7.18 0.31 10.43
N VAL A 68 6.37 -0.35 11.25
CA VAL A 68 5.86 0.19 12.51
C VAL A 68 6.20 -0.79 13.61
N ASP A 69 6.99 -0.35 14.60
CA ASP A 69 7.53 -1.21 15.66
C ASP A 69 6.46 -1.65 16.69
N GLY A 70 5.27 -1.05 16.65
CA GLY A 70 4.14 -1.38 17.50
C GLY A 70 2.87 -0.63 17.14
N VAL A 71 1.79 -0.89 17.90
CA VAL A 71 0.59 -0.06 17.86
C VAL A 71 0.75 1.06 18.88
N THR A 72 0.97 2.28 18.42
CA THR A 72 0.87 3.47 19.28
C THR A 72 -0.55 4.02 19.28
N ASN A 73 -0.90 4.82 20.29
CA ASN A 73 -2.15 5.60 20.26
C ASN A 73 -2.16 6.55 19.03
N LYS A 74 -1.00 7.09 18.65
CA LYS A 74 -0.80 7.85 17.41
C LYS A 74 -1.21 7.07 16.16
N LEU A 75 -0.70 5.85 15.97
CA LEU A 75 -1.05 4.99 14.81
C LEU A 75 -2.57 4.73 14.74
N LEU A 76 -3.22 4.53 15.89
CA LEU A 76 -4.66 4.28 15.93
C LEU A 76 -5.49 5.48 15.54
N LEU A 77 -5.08 6.68 15.94
CA LEU A 77 -5.73 7.91 15.47
C LEU A 77 -5.44 8.20 14.00
N GLN A 78 -4.23 7.92 13.51
CA GLN A 78 -3.89 8.02 12.09
C GLN A 78 -4.77 7.09 11.23
N LEU A 79 -4.94 5.83 11.64
CA LEU A 79 -5.83 4.88 10.97
C LEU A 79 -7.32 5.25 11.13
N PHE A 80 -7.71 5.91 12.23
CA PHE A 80 -9.06 6.43 12.43
C PHE A 80 -9.34 7.65 11.54
N LEU A 81 -8.39 8.58 11.40
CA LEU A 81 -8.47 9.69 10.45
C LEU A 81 -8.61 9.18 9.02
N LEU A 82 -7.81 8.18 8.60
CA LEU A 82 -7.98 7.54 7.29
C LEU A 82 -9.34 6.84 7.14
N LYS A 83 -9.87 6.26 8.23
CA LYS A 83 -11.20 5.66 8.24
C LYS A 83 -12.30 6.71 8.01
N GLU A 84 -12.21 7.88 8.63
CA GLU A 84 -13.12 9.00 8.41
C GLU A 84 -12.96 9.60 7.01
N GLU A 85 -11.73 9.92 6.57
CA GLU A 85 -11.46 10.46 5.22
C GLU A 85 -11.98 9.55 4.10
N MET A 86 -11.84 8.23 4.25
CA MET A 86 -12.30 7.24 3.27
C MET A 86 -13.75 6.77 3.48
N SER A 87 -14.43 7.25 4.54
CA SER A 87 -15.78 6.80 4.94
C SER A 87 -15.92 5.26 5.05
N VAL A 88 -14.88 4.58 5.55
CA VAL A 88 -14.89 3.10 5.69
C VAL A 88 -15.31 2.62 7.08
N SER A 89 -15.62 1.33 7.22
CA SER A 89 -16.00 0.71 8.49
C SER A 89 -14.79 0.39 9.38
N TYR A 90 -15.02 0.22 10.69
CA TYR A 90 -13.98 -0.26 11.62
C TYR A 90 -13.49 -1.67 11.25
N ARG A 91 -14.31 -2.52 10.63
CA ARG A 91 -13.88 -3.78 10.02
C ARG A 91 -12.80 -3.61 8.95
N GLN A 92 -12.90 -2.56 8.12
CA GLN A 92 -11.89 -2.24 7.12
C GLN A 92 -10.59 -1.72 7.78
N MET A 93 -10.72 -0.85 8.79
CA MET A 93 -9.60 -0.41 9.64
C MET A 93 -8.90 -1.58 10.35
N THR A 94 -9.66 -2.58 10.81
CA THR A 94 -9.13 -3.82 11.40
C THR A 94 -8.27 -4.59 10.37
N THR A 95 -8.73 -4.65 9.12
CA THR A 95 -8.01 -5.30 8.01
C THR A 95 -6.74 -4.54 7.59
N TRP A 96 -6.72 -3.21 7.74
CA TRP A 96 -5.51 -2.40 7.57
C TRP A 96 -4.49 -2.68 8.67
N LEU A 97 -4.96 -2.71 9.91
CA LEU A 97 -4.12 -2.96 11.09
C LEU A 97 -3.50 -4.37 11.08
N HIS A 98 -4.23 -5.41 10.67
CA HIS A 98 -3.69 -6.76 10.47
C HIS A 98 -2.62 -6.86 9.37
N LYS A 99 -2.50 -5.86 8.47
CA LYS A 99 -1.42 -5.80 7.47
C LYS A 99 -0.18 -5.07 7.97
N LEU A 100 -0.36 -4.14 8.92
CA LEU A 100 0.73 -3.38 9.54
C LEU A 100 1.44 -4.17 10.64
N LEU A 101 0.69 -5.05 11.32
CA LEU A 101 1.20 -5.78 12.48
C LEU A 101 1.67 -7.19 12.13
N PRO A 102 2.63 -7.74 12.90
CA PRO A 102 2.94 -9.16 12.87
C PRO A 102 1.68 -9.99 13.12
N SER A 103 1.57 -11.13 12.41
CA SER A 103 0.40 -12.03 12.43
C SER A 103 0.08 -12.66 13.80
N THR A 104 0.84 -12.32 14.83
CA THR A 104 0.65 -12.74 16.23
C THR A 104 -0.31 -11.85 17.03
N GLN A 105 -0.68 -10.65 16.55
CA GLN A 105 -1.60 -9.75 17.25
C GLN A 105 -3.04 -9.83 16.69
N THR A 106 -3.94 -10.55 17.36
CA THR A 106 -5.35 -10.63 16.97
C THR A 106 -6.13 -9.41 17.46
N VAL A 107 -6.38 -8.45 16.57
CA VAL A 107 -7.19 -7.26 16.88
C VAL A 107 -8.63 -7.44 16.39
N SER A 108 -9.62 -7.10 17.22
CA SER A 108 -11.05 -7.16 16.89
C SER A 108 -11.68 -5.78 16.77
N GLU A 109 -12.73 -5.67 15.94
CA GLU A 109 -13.41 -4.41 15.63
C GLU A 109 -13.89 -3.64 16.87
N GLY A 110 -14.54 -4.34 17.81
CA GLY A 110 -15.01 -3.74 19.06
C GLY A 110 -13.89 -3.19 19.95
N ARG A 111 -12.70 -3.84 19.95
CA ARG A 111 -11.52 -3.33 20.67
C ARG A 111 -10.98 -2.06 20.05
N ILE A 112 -10.93 -1.98 18.72
CA ILE A 112 -10.51 -0.74 18.02
C ILE A 112 -11.49 0.38 18.32
N LYS A 113 -12.80 0.15 18.17
CA LYS A 113 -13.84 1.17 18.44
C LYS A 113 -13.77 1.69 19.88
N HIS A 114 -13.73 0.79 20.87
CA HIS A 114 -13.60 1.17 22.27
C HIS A 114 -12.30 1.95 22.54
N ARG A 115 -11.16 1.47 22.03
CA ARG A 115 -9.87 2.13 22.26
C ARG A 115 -9.79 3.51 21.63
N VAL A 116 -10.30 3.68 20.41
CA VAL A 116 -10.39 5.00 19.75
C VAL A 116 -11.25 5.96 20.58
N SER A 117 -12.41 5.52 21.09
CA SER A 117 -13.21 6.36 22.01
C SER A 117 -12.40 6.80 23.23
N VAL A 118 -11.78 5.85 23.95
CA VAL A 118 -10.97 6.16 25.15
C VAL A 118 -9.82 7.13 24.84
N ILE A 119 -9.15 6.99 23.69
CA ILE A 119 -8.11 7.93 23.26
C ILE A 119 -8.73 9.32 23.05
N LEU A 120 -9.81 9.44 22.27
CA LEU A 120 -10.46 10.71 21.98
C LEU A 120 -11.03 11.39 23.23
N ASP A 121 -11.58 10.61 24.17
CA ASP A 121 -12.14 11.12 25.42
C ASP A 121 -11.04 11.58 26.39
N HIS A 122 -9.89 10.90 26.43
CA HIS A 122 -8.71 11.42 27.14
C HIS A 122 -8.14 12.69 26.51
N MET A 123 -8.14 12.81 25.17
CA MET A 123 -7.64 14.01 24.49
C MET A 123 -8.52 15.25 24.71
N LYS A 124 -9.83 15.08 24.94
CA LYS A 124 -10.71 16.19 25.39
C LYS A 124 -10.38 16.69 26.81
N ALA A 125 -9.68 15.88 27.61
CA ALA A 125 -9.44 16.12 29.04
C ALA A 125 -7.99 16.49 29.39
N LEU A 126 -7.09 16.58 28.39
CA LEU A 126 -5.66 16.82 28.59
C LEU A 126 -5.19 18.09 27.88
N ASP A 127 -4.24 18.78 28.51
CA ASP A 127 -3.49 19.87 27.88
C ASP A 127 -2.64 19.34 26.71
N THR A 128 -2.25 20.23 25.79
CA THR A 128 -1.47 19.92 24.59
C THR A 128 -0.20 19.12 24.89
N ASP A 129 0.52 19.49 25.95
CA ASP A 129 1.83 18.93 26.27
C ASP A 129 1.74 17.52 26.88
N LYS A 130 0.63 17.20 27.56
CA LYS A 130 0.36 15.83 28.07
C LYS A 130 -0.18 14.92 26.96
N THR A 131 -0.69 15.50 25.89
CA THR A 131 -1.29 14.79 24.76
C THR A 131 -0.23 14.12 23.89
N THR A 132 0.92 14.76 23.65
CA THR A 132 2.04 14.17 22.88
C THR A 132 2.61 12.92 23.57
N ASP A 133 2.88 12.99 24.87
CA ASP A 133 3.30 11.85 25.71
C ASP A 133 2.28 10.70 25.73
N MET A 134 0.99 11.03 25.66
CA MET A 134 -0.08 10.04 25.58
C MET A 134 -0.11 9.34 24.21
N LEU A 135 0.13 10.09 23.13
CA LEU A 135 0.11 9.58 21.75
C LEU A 135 1.28 8.64 21.44
N CYS A 136 2.46 8.90 22.02
CA CYS A 136 3.69 8.12 21.83
C CYS A 136 3.74 6.81 22.64
N LYS A 137 2.75 6.51 23.49
CA LYS A 137 2.72 5.25 24.26
C LYS A 137 2.40 4.05 23.37
N ASP A 138 3.32 3.10 23.34
CA ASP A 138 3.13 1.77 22.77
C ASP A 138 2.04 1.00 23.53
N HIS A 139 1.04 0.52 22.80
CA HIS A 139 -0.07 -0.26 23.32
C HIS A 139 -0.36 -1.45 22.40
N ILE A 140 0.29 -2.58 22.69
CA ILE A 140 -0.13 -3.89 22.18
C ILE A 140 -1.62 -4.08 22.50
N PHE A 141 -2.41 -4.56 21.53
CA PHE A 141 -3.87 -4.77 21.66
C PHE A 141 -4.31 -5.84 22.69
N ASP A 142 -3.37 -6.37 23.46
CA ASP A 142 -3.55 -7.24 24.61
C ASP A 142 -2.58 -6.80 25.74
N ASN A 143 -3.05 -5.91 26.63
CA ASN A 143 -2.85 -5.93 28.10
C ASN A 143 -2.77 -4.50 28.72
N CYS A 144 -3.92 -3.89 29.01
CA CYS A 144 -4.06 -3.09 30.25
C CYS A 144 -5.07 -3.71 31.24
N THR A 145 -5.63 -4.87 30.90
CA THR A 145 -6.14 -5.84 31.86
C THR A 145 -5.36 -7.13 31.63
N LEU A 146 -4.55 -7.53 32.60
CA LEU A 146 -4.08 -8.92 32.69
C LEU A 146 -5.29 -9.86 32.68
N PRO A 147 -5.18 -11.09 32.14
CA PRO A 147 -6.26 -12.08 32.26
C PRO A 147 -6.71 -12.21 33.71
N GLN A 148 -8.02 -12.28 33.95
CA GLN A 148 -8.59 -12.29 35.30
C GLN A 148 -7.92 -13.31 36.27
N PRO A 149 -7.51 -14.53 35.85
CA PRO A 149 -6.77 -15.47 36.71
C PRO A 149 -5.41 -14.97 37.22
N LEU A 150 -4.79 -14.00 36.55
CA LEU A 150 -3.53 -13.37 36.98
C LEU A 150 -3.80 -12.15 37.86
N VAL A 151 -4.85 -11.39 37.55
CA VAL A 151 -5.33 -10.27 38.39
C VAL A 151 -5.80 -10.79 39.75
N SER A 152 -6.47 -11.94 39.81
CA SER A 152 -6.89 -12.57 41.07
C SER A 152 -5.72 -13.03 41.94
N LEU A 153 -4.58 -13.38 41.34
CA LEU A 153 -3.33 -13.61 42.08
C LEU A 153 -2.69 -12.29 42.56
N GLY A 154 -3.06 -11.14 41.97
CA GLY A 154 -2.43 -9.85 42.24
C GLY A 154 -1.16 -9.61 41.43
N ILE A 155 -1.04 -10.27 40.29
CA ILE A 155 -0.04 -9.93 39.28
C ILE A 155 -0.53 -8.64 38.62
N HIS A 156 0.36 -7.67 38.49
CA HIS A 156 0.14 -6.38 37.84
C HIS A 156 1.11 -6.24 36.66
N LEU A 157 0.81 -5.36 35.70
CA LEU A 157 1.65 -5.22 34.51
C LEU A 157 3.10 -4.81 34.89
N ASP A 158 3.21 -3.99 35.94
CA ASP A 158 4.48 -3.45 36.45
C ASP A 158 5.38 -4.51 37.11
N ASN A 159 4.79 -5.59 37.65
CA ASN A 159 5.54 -6.72 38.22
C ASN A 159 5.67 -7.90 37.26
N LEU A 160 4.83 -8.03 36.22
CA LEU A 160 4.86 -9.11 35.22
C LEU A 160 6.26 -9.38 34.62
N CYS A 161 7.01 -8.30 34.36
CA CYS A 161 8.37 -8.35 33.81
C CYS A 161 9.47 -8.73 34.81
N ASP A 162 9.17 -8.72 36.11
CA ASP A 162 10.13 -8.97 37.18
C ASP A 162 9.46 -9.70 38.37
N PRO A 163 9.55 -11.06 38.43
CA PRO A 163 8.98 -11.86 39.51
C PRO A 163 9.52 -11.51 40.91
N GLU A 164 10.63 -10.77 41.01
CA GLU A 164 11.17 -10.35 42.31
C GLU A 164 10.39 -9.17 42.90
N LYS A 165 9.67 -8.38 42.10
CA LYS A 165 8.76 -7.29 42.53
C LYS A 165 7.36 -7.77 42.91
N TYR A 166 7.16 -9.08 43.00
CA TYR A 166 5.90 -9.68 43.43
C TYR A 166 6.00 -10.02 44.92
N ASP A 167 5.51 -9.09 45.76
CA ASP A 167 5.67 -9.15 47.23
C ASP A 167 4.61 -9.99 47.95
N LYS A 168 3.62 -10.54 47.22
CA LYS A 168 2.57 -11.37 47.83
C LYS A 168 3.12 -12.77 48.14
N ALA A 169 2.68 -13.32 49.27
CA ALA A 169 2.99 -14.70 49.65
C ALA A 169 2.52 -15.70 48.57
N PRO A 170 3.25 -16.81 48.34
CA PRO A 170 2.82 -17.86 47.43
C PRO A 170 1.46 -18.44 47.85
N GLN A 171 0.57 -18.67 46.89
CA GLN A 171 -0.71 -19.32 47.13
C GLN A 171 -0.59 -20.82 46.82
N ASP A 172 -1.18 -21.66 47.67
CA ASP A 172 -1.14 -23.11 47.47
C ASP A 172 -1.91 -23.55 46.21
N ASP A 173 -2.91 -22.78 45.79
CA ASP A 173 -3.90 -23.13 44.75
C ASP A 173 -3.77 -22.28 43.47
N ILE A 174 -2.69 -22.47 42.69
CA ILE A 174 -2.65 -21.93 41.32
C ILE A 174 -3.53 -22.79 40.40
N SER A 175 -4.55 -22.18 39.81
CA SER A 175 -5.36 -22.80 38.75
C SER A 175 -4.59 -23.03 37.46
N ASN A 176 -4.95 -24.10 36.73
CA ASN A 176 -4.42 -24.38 35.39
C ASN A 176 -4.60 -23.17 34.45
N HIS A 177 -5.68 -22.41 34.59
CA HIS A 177 -5.93 -21.19 33.82
C HIS A 177 -4.82 -20.15 33.98
N ALA A 178 -4.38 -19.86 35.22
CA ALA A 178 -3.29 -18.93 35.46
C ALA A 178 -1.96 -19.39 34.82
N VAL A 179 -1.65 -20.69 34.89
CA VAL A 179 -0.44 -21.26 34.25
C VAL A 179 -0.51 -21.13 32.73
N VAL A 180 -1.67 -21.40 32.12
CA VAL A 180 -1.88 -21.21 30.67
C VAL A 180 -1.72 -19.74 30.28
N CYS A 181 -2.34 -18.80 31.01
CA CYS A 181 -2.24 -17.36 30.74
C CYS A 181 -0.79 -16.86 30.82
N LEU A 182 -0.05 -17.22 31.87
CA LEU A 182 1.37 -16.88 31.99
C LEU A 182 2.18 -17.49 30.83
N SER A 183 1.97 -18.77 30.50
CA SER A 183 2.70 -19.41 29.39
C SER A 183 2.42 -18.74 28.03
N GLN A 184 1.19 -18.28 27.78
CA GLN A 184 0.84 -17.57 26.55
C GLN A 184 1.51 -16.19 26.48
N ILE A 185 1.47 -15.43 27.59
CA ILE A 185 2.15 -14.13 27.71
C ILE A 185 3.67 -14.29 27.49
N MET A 186 4.32 -15.25 28.15
CA MET A 186 5.75 -15.49 27.99
C MET A 186 6.14 -15.92 26.57
N THR A 187 5.27 -16.68 25.88
CA THR A 187 5.48 -17.03 24.47
C THR A 187 5.37 -15.80 23.57
N ARG A 188 4.37 -14.95 23.82
CA ARG A 188 4.13 -13.70 23.06
C ARG A 188 5.27 -12.69 23.22
N GLU A 189 5.83 -12.59 24.42
CA GLU A 189 6.94 -11.67 24.75
C GLU A 189 8.33 -12.30 24.57
N ASN A 190 8.41 -13.47 23.92
CA ASN A 190 9.64 -14.20 23.63
C ASN A 190 10.55 -14.41 24.86
N LYS A 191 9.94 -14.63 26.04
CA LYS A 191 10.66 -14.85 27.30
C LYS A 191 11.08 -16.32 27.41
N SER A 192 12.27 -16.56 27.97
CA SER A 192 12.79 -17.91 28.21
C SER A 192 11.85 -18.76 29.10
N PRO A 193 11.73 -20.08 28.89
CA PRO A 193 11.00 -20.98 29.80
C PRO A 193 11.46 -20.91 31.27
N ILE A 194 12.72 -20.49 31.51
CA ILE A 194 13.27 -20.24 32.85
C ILE A 194 12.50 -19.12 33.57
N PHE A 195 11.99 -18.13 32.83
CA PHE A 195 11.22 -17.02 33.36
C PHE A 195 9.82 -17.46 33.83
N LEU A 196 9.14 -18.32 33.05
CA LEU A 196 7.88 -18.94 33.47
C LEU A 196 8.07 -19.77 34.76
N ARG A 197 9.18 -20.49 34.89
CA ARG A 197 9.54 -21.21 36.12
C ARG A 197 9.67 -20.27 37.33
N ARG A 198 10.36 -19.12 37.20
CA ARG A 198 10.48 -18.14 38.31
C ARG A 198 9.12 -17.65 38.79
N TRP A 199 8.22 -17.35 37.85
CA TRP A 199 6.83 -17.00 38.16
C TRP A 199 6.11 -18.11 38.94
N LEU A 200 6.15 -19.36 38.48
CA LEU A 200 5.46 -20.46 39.15
C LEU A 200 6.00 -20.73 40.57
N VAL A 201 7.30 -20.59 40.79
CA VAL A 201 7.92 -20.73 42.12
C VAL A 201 7.53 -19.60 43.08
N LYS A 202 7.39 -18.36 42.59
CA LYS A 202 6.90 -17.21 43.39
C LYS A 202 5.40 -17.34 43.70
N LEU A 203 4.62 -17.86 42.76
CA LEU A 203 3.17 -17.95 42.90
C LEU A 203 2.70 -19.16 43.72
N SER A 204 3.46 -20.26 43.81
CA SER A 204 3.07 -21.44 44.60
C SER A 204 4.21 -22.12 45.33
N SER A 205 3.96 -22.38 46.62
CA SER A 205 4.76 -23.23 47.50
C SER A 205 5.03 -24.61 46.88
N ALA A 206 4.01 -25.24 46.30
CA ALA A 206 4.07 -26.57 45.69
C ALA A 206 4.98 -26.61 44.45
N CYS A 207 5.03 -25.52 43.68
CA CYS A 207 5.96 -25.40 42.55
C CYS A 207 7.42 -25.23 43.00
N SER A 208 7.68 -24.70 44.20
CA SER A 208 9.04 -24.60 44.75
C SER A 208 9.62 -25.97 45.18
N ALA A 209 8.75 -26.90 45.62
CA ALA A 209 9.12 -28.25 46.00
C ALA A 209 9.39 -29.20 44.80
N LEU A 210 8.98 -28.83 43.59
CA LEU A 210 9.18 -29.65 42.39
C LEU A 210 10.58 -29.44 41.79
N SER A 211 11.28 -30.54 41.50
CA SER A 211 12.53 -30.47 40.73
C SER A 211 12.28 -29.92 39.32
N GLU A 212 13.25 -29.21 38.76
CA GLU A 212 13.13 -28.52 37.47
C GLU A 212 12.64 -29.42 36.34
N LYS A 213 13.13 -30.67 36.29
CA LYS A 213 12.69 -31.67 35.31
C LYS A 213 11.20 -32.03 35.49
N LYS A 214 10.74 -32.23 36.74
CA LYS A 214 9.33 -32.54 37.04
C LYS A 214 8.43 -31.35 36.68
N LEU A 215 8.77 -30.13 37.11
CA LEU A 215 7.98 -28.92 36.82
C LEU A 215 7.86 -28.68 35.30
N LYS A 216 8.96 -28.83 34.54
CA LYS A 216 8.93 -28.72 33.07
C LYS A 216 7.97 -29.72 32.43
N ILE A 217 8.05 -31.00 32.84
CA ILE A 217 7.15 -32.07 32.33
C ILE A 217 5.68 -31.73 32.67
N SER A 218 5.39 -31.23 33.87
CA SER A 218 4.03 -30.83 34.26
C SER A 218 3.48 -29.70 33.40
N ILE A 219 4.28 -28.65 33.13
CA ILE A 219 3.89 -27.54 32.24
C ILE A 219 3.64 -28.06 30.81
N GLU A 220 4.53 -28.90 30.27
CA GLU A 220 4.36 -29.48 28.93
C GLU A 220 3.09 -30.34 28.83
N ASN A 221 2.78 -31.14 29.85
CA ASN A 221 1.58 -31.98 29.89
C ASN A 221 0.30 -31.16 30.02
N LEU A 222 0.30 -30.09 30.83
CA LEU A 222 -0.78 -29.10 30.90
C LEU A 222 -1.04 -28.45 29.54
N LEU A 223 0.01 -27.98 28.86
CA LEU A 223 -0.12 -27.32 27.55
C LEU A 223 -0.55 -28.29 26.45
N LYS A 224 -0.11 -29.55 26.48
CA LYS A 224 -0.60 -30.61 25.58
C LYS A 224 -2.09 -30.89 25.82
N THR A 225 -2.52 -30.95 27.09
CA THR A 225 -3.91 -31.20 27.47
C THR A 225 -4.81 -30.04 27.08
N TYR A 226 -4.42 -28.79 27.37
CA TYR A 226 -5.09 -27.58 26.92
C TYR A 226 -5.27 -27.57 25.39
N LYS A 227 -4.19 -27.82 24.61
CA LYS A 227 -4.26 -27.89 23.14
C LYS A 227 -5.17 -29.02 22.62
N LYS A 228 -5.36 -30.11 23.37
CA LYS A 228 -6.28 -31.20 23.03
C LYS A 228 -7.74 -30.82 23.33
N LEU A 229 -7.98 -30.18 24.48
CA LEU A 229 -9.30 -29.72 24.89
C LEU A 229 -9.81 -28.58 24.00
N THR A 230 -9.00 -27.57 23.69
CA THR A 230 -9.40 -26.45 22.81
C THR A 230 -9.73 -26.87 21.37
N LYS A 231 -9.20 -28.00 20.89
CA LYS A 231 -9.55 -28.55 19.57
C LYS A 231 -10.92 -29.27 19.58
N ASN A 232 -11.32 -29.82 20.72
CA ASN A 232 -12.60 -30.50 20.89
C ASN A 232 -13.66 -29.48 21.34
N LYS A 233 -14.54 -29.05 20.42
CA LYS A 233 -15.54 -27.98 20.62
C LYS A 233 -16.65 -28.23 21.68
N LYS A 234 -16.45 -29.12 22.67
CA LYS A 234 -17.38 -29.36 23.79
C LYS A 234 -16.91 -28.57 25.01
N GLY A 235 -17.51 -27.41 25.27
CA GLY A 235 -17.03 -26.39 26.21
C GLY A 235 -16.79 -26.89 27.66
N ASN A 236 -17.74 -27.63 28.24
CA ASN A 236 -17.79 -27.92 29.67
C ASN A 236 -16.49 -28.56 30.23
N ASN A 237 -15.80 -29.40 29.45
CA ASN A 237 -14.58 -30.07 29.89
C ASN A 237 -13.36 -29.13 29.95
N LEU A 238 -13.38 -28.02 29.19
CA LEU A 238 -12.29 -27.03 29.19
C LEU A 238 -12.38 -26.14 30.44
N ASP A 239 -13.57 -25.65 30.77
CA ASP A 239 -13.76 -24.77 31.94
C ASP A 239 -13.46 -25.49 33.25
N GLN A 240 -13.90 -26.75 33.39
CA GLN A 240 -13.54 -27.60 34.52
C GLN A 240 -12.02 -27.80 34.63
N PHE A 241 -11.35 -28.14 33.53
CA PHE A 241 -9.89 -28.31 33.50
C PHE A 241 -9.14 -27.02 33.85
N LEU A 242 -9.63 -25.86 33.39
CA LEU A 242 -9.03 -24.55 33.69
C LEU A 242 -9.17 -24.16 35.17
N GLN A 243 -10.25 -24.56 35.83
CA GLN A 243 -10.48 -24.33 37.27
C GLN A 243 -9.71 -25.29 38.18
N GLU A 244 -9.25 -26.45 37.69
CA GLU A 244 -8.43 -27.37 38.50
C GLU A 244 -7.06 -26.78 38.88
N ASN A 245 -6.58 -27.15 40.08
CA ASN A 245 -5.23 -26.80 40.56
C ASN A 245 -4.13 -27.49 39.73
N PHE A 246 -3.07 -26.75 39.44
CA PHE A 246 -1.92 -27.22 38.66
C PHE A 246 -1.08 -28.30 39.36
N VAL A 247 -0.98 -28.24 40.69
CA VAL A 247 -0.31 -29.26 41.50
C VAL A 247 -1.27 -29.71 42.61
N LYS A 248 -1.71 -30.97 42.57
CA LYS A 248 -2.51 -31.57 43.64
C LYS A 248 -1.57 -32.05 44.75
N LYS A 249 -1.84 -31.69 46.01
CA LYS A 249 -1.12 -32.24 47.17
C LYS A 249 -1.30 -33.76 47.18
N GLU A 250 -0.20 -34.50 47.17
CA GLU A 250 -0.23 -35.95 47.42
C GLU A 250 -0.65 -36.17 48.88
N SER A 251 -1.88 -36.66 49.08
CA SER A 251 -2.40 -37.03 50.39
C SER A 251 -1.69 -38.29 50.89
N THR A 252 -0.76 -38.12 51.84
CA THR A 252 0.03 -39.19 52.45
C THR A 252 -0.80 -40.09 53.36
N ALA A 253 -0.91 -41.40 53.06
CA ALA A 253 -1.19 -42.42 54.07
C ALA A 253 -0.90 -43.88 53.61
N VAL A 254 -0.62 -44.71 54.63
CA VAL A 254 -0.67 -46.19 54.71
C VAL A 254 0.49 -47.01 54.12
N SER A 255 1.31 -47.53 55.04
CA SER A 255 2.21 -48.67 54.86
C SER A 255 1.53 -49.98 55.31
N VAL A 256 1.90 -51.12 54.70
CA VAL A 256 1.56 -52.48 55.19
C VAL A 256 2.78 -53.41 54.99
N PRO A 257 3.19 -54.23 56.00
CA PRO A 257 4.40 -55.06 55.92
C PRO A 257 4.15 -56.55 55.58
N HIS A 258 5.20 -57.22 55.11
CA HIS A 258 5.30 -58.69 54.97
C HIS A 258 5.33 -59.43 56.33
N PRO A 259 4.97 -60.73 56.34
CA PRO A 259 5.54 -61.70 57.29
C PRO A 259 6.20 -62.93 56.62
N ASN A 260 7.33 -63.37 57.19
CA ASN A 260 8.00 -64.67 56.96
C ASN A 260 7.61 -65.68 58.06
N VAL A 261 7.39 -66.97 57.73
CA VAL A 261 7.39 -68.10 58.70
C VAL A 261 8.10 -69.35 58.09
N CYS A 262 8.28 -70.46 58.82
CA CYS A 262 9.55 -71.22 58.78
C CYS A 262 9.46 -72.74 59.07
N LYS A 263 10.15 -73.56 58.24
CA LYS A 263 10.79 -74.89 58.50
C LYS A 263 10.00 -76.16 58.96
N ARG A 264 10.36 -77.29 58.28
CA ARG A 264 10.39 -78.74 58.69
C ARG A 264 9.06 -79.41 59.10
N CYS A 265 8.76 -80.69 58.80
CA CYS A 265 9.58 -81.94 58.78
C CYS A 265 9.34 -82.84 57.52
N GLN A 266 9.89 -84.08 57.49
CA GLN A 266 9.85 -85.16 56.46
C GLN A 266 11.06 -85.23 55.50
N GLU A 267 12.27 -85.56 55.96
CA GLU A 267 13.50 -85.35 55.14
C GLU A 267 13.89 -86.47 54.14
N ASN A 268 13.18 -87.62 54.05
CA ASN A 268 13.50 -88.68 53.05
C ASN A 268 12.54 -88.76 51.85
N GLU A 269 11.21 -88.70 52.04
CA GLU A 269 10.29 -88.56 50.89
C GLU A 269 10.43 -87.19 50.21
N LYS A 270 10.80 -86.15 50.98
CA LYS A 270 11.11 -84.84 50.40
C LYS A 270 12.37 -84.85 49.55
N LEU A 271 13.31 -85.77 49.75
CA LEU A 271 14.52 -85.80 48.94
C LEU A 271 14.19 -86.28 47.52
N ASP A 272 13.43 -87.36 47.37
CA ASP A 272 12.95 -87.81 46.05
C ASP A 272 11.96 -86.81 45.41
N SER A 273 11.13 -86.13 46.21
CA SER A 273 10.27 -85.05 45.67
C SER A 273 11.10 -83.84 45.22
N LEU A 274 12.16 -83.48 45.96
CA LEU A 274 13.08 -82.41 45.61
C LEU A 274 13.95 -82.77 44.40
N ILE A 275 14.37 -84.02 44.25
CA ILE A 275 15.08 -84.50 43.06
C ILE A 275 14.15 -84.39 41.85
N LYS A 276 12.91 -84.89 41.91
CA LYS A 276 11.93 -84.68 40.83
C LYS A 276 11.61 -83.21 40.57
N GLN A 277 11.56 -82.39 41.61
CA GLN A 277 11.32 -80.95 41.47
C GLN A 277 12.51 -80.26 40.80
N LEU A 278 13.75 -80.62 41.16
CA LEU A 278 14.98 -80.16 40.50
C LEU A 278 15.09 -80.67 39.06
N GLU A 279 14.71 -81.92 38.77
CA GLU A 279 14.66 -82.45 37.40
C GLU A 279 13.64 -81.68 36.54
N ASN A 280 12.47 -81.36 37.10
CA ASN A 280 11.46 -80.53 36.45
C ASN A 280 11.95 -79.08 36.26
N GLU A 281 12.62 -78.49 37.26
CA GLU A 281 13.21 -77.15 37.16
C GLU A 281 14.37 -77.10 36.15
N VAL A 282 15.22 -78.12 36.09
CA VAL A 282 16.29 -78.25 35.08
C VAL A 282 15.70 -78.43 33.68
N SER A 283 14.65 -79.24 33.53
CA SER A 283 13.90 -79.40 32.28
C SER A 283 13.28 -78.07 31.81
N PHE A 284 12.62 -77.36 32.73
CA PHE A 284 12.05 -76.03 32.49
C PHE A 284 13.13 -75.00 32.11
N LEU A 285 14.24 -74.93 32.85
CA LEU A 285 15.36 -74.03 32.56
C LEU A 285 16.01 -74.33 31.21
N LYS A 286 16.05 -75.61 30.81
CA LYS A 286 16.54 -76.02 29.48
C LYS A 286 15.60 -75.53 28.37
N SER A 287 14.28 -75.66 28.54
CA SER A 287 13.29 -75.09 27.62
C SER A 287 13.35 -73.55 27.58
N CYS A 288 13.50 -72.88 28.72
CA CYS A 288 13.70 -71.43 28.78
C CYS A 288 14.98 -71.00 28.04
N LYS A 289 16.08 -71.76 28.16
CA LYS A 289 17.31 -71.51 27.43
C LYS A 289 17.10 -71.64 25.91
N GLU A 290 16.46 -72.72 25.45
CA GLU A 290 16.18 -72.94 24.02
C GLU A 290 15.26 -71.84 23.45
N ASN A 291 14.27 -71.39 24.23
CA ASN A 291 13.42 -70.25 23.88
C ASN A 291 14.22 -68.94 23.77
N LEU A 292 15.05 -68.61 24.77
CA LEU A 292 15.92 -67.42 24.74
C LEU A 292 16.91 -67.45 23.57
N GLU A 293 17.52 -68.60 23.28
CA GLU A 293 18.41 -68.76 22.12
C GLU A 293 17.67 -68.57 20.79
N SER A 294 16.40 -69.00 20.69
CA SER A 294 15.59 -68.73 19.49
C SER A 294 15.21 -67.26 19.37
N GLU A 295 14.87 -66.60 20.49
CA GLU A 295 14.59 -65.15 20.52
C GLU A 295 15.82 -64.32 20.12
N ILE A 296 17.01 -64.68 20.62
CA ILE A 296 18.29 -64.06 20.21
C ILE A 296 18.50 -64.21 18.70
N ARG A 297 18.34 -65.42 18.14
CA ARG A 297 18.45 -65.64 16.68
C ARG A 297 17.47 -64.76 15.89
N THR A 298 16.23 -64.58 16.34
CA THR A 298 15.29 -63.68 15.66
C THR A 298 15.70 -62.20 15.75
N LYS A 299 16.27 -61.77 16.87
CA LYS A 299 16.77 -60.40 17.05
C LYS A 299 18.00 -60.12 16.18
N ASP A 300 18.91 -61.08 16.05
CA ASP A 300 20.08 -60.97 15.15
C ASP A 300 19.64 -60.83 13.68
N GLU A 301 18.58 -61.53 13.26
CA GLU A 301 18.03 -61.40 11.91
C GLU A 301 17.44 -60.00 11.65
N VAL A 302 16.66 -59.47 12.61
CA VAL A 302 16.12 -58.10 12.55
C VAL A 302 17.24 -57.04 12.57
N ILE A 303 18.34 -57.27 13.30
CA ILE A 303 19.50 -56.36 13.30
C ILE A 303 20.17 -56.31 11.92
N LYS A 304 20.27 -57.45 11.20
CA LYS A 304 20.77 -57.48 9.82
C LYS A 304 19.86 -56.68 8.88
N GLU A 305 18.54 -56.85 8.98
CA GLU A 305 17.55 -56.13 8.16
C GLU A 305 17.65 -54.61 8.38
N ILE A 306 17.70 -54.16 9.64
CA ILE A 306 17.90 -52.74 10.00
C ILE A 306 19.22 -52.19 9.44
N GLN A 307 20.29 -52.98 9.42
CA GLN A 307 21.58 -52.56 8.87
C GLN A 307 21.54 -52.42 7.35
N VAL A 308 20.82 -53.31 6.63
CA VAL A 308 20.58 -53.17 5.18
C VAL A 308 19.78 -51.91 4.86
N ASP A 309 18.71 -51.64 5.60
CA ASP A 309 17.88 -50.43 5.40
C ASP A 309 18.65 -49.13 5.71
N LYS A 310 19.50 -49.15 6.75
CA LYS A 310 20.40 -48.04 7.06
C LYS A 310 21.36 -47.75 5.89
N ASP A 311 21.96 -48.77 5.29
CA ASP A 311 22.90 -48.58 4.19
C ASP A 311 22.18 -48.10 2.91
N LYS A 312 20.95 -48.58 2.66
CA LYS A 312 20.06 -48.08 1.60
C LYS A 312 19.70 -46.60 1.79
N LEU A 313 19.31 -46.19 3.00
CA LEU A 313 19.05 -44.78 3.34
C LEU A 313 20.31 -43.90 3.20
N MET A 314 21.49 -44.43 3.54
CA MET A 314 22.76 -43.72 3.36
C MET A 314 23.13 -43.52 1.87
N CYS A 315 22.74 -44.43 0.97
CA CYS A 315 22.86 -44.21 -0.47
C CYS A 315 21.91 -43.11 -0.96
N GLN A 316 20.63 -43.17 -0.61
CA GLN A 316 19.64 -42.12 -0.96
C GLN A 316 20.05 -40.74 -0.43
N PHE A 317 20.66 -40.66 0.76
CA PHE A 317 21.18 -39.40 1.31
C PHE A 317 22.38 -38.83 0.53
N LYS A 318 23.19 -39.69 -0.11
CA LYS A 318 24.27 -39.24 -1.02
C LYS A 318 23.70 -38.70 -2.32
N GLU A 319 22.69 -39.36 -2.90
CA GLU A 319 21.98 -38.92 -4.10
C GLU A 319 21.29 -37.56 -3.88
N LEU A 320 20.56 -37.41 -2.78
CA LEU A 320 19.96 -36.13 -2.39
C LEU A 320 21.00 -35.01 -2.21
N LYS A 321 22.17 -35.33 -1.63
CA LYS A 321 23.28 -34.36 -1.53
C LYS A 321 23.80 -33.94 -2.90
N ALA A 322 23.97 -34.86 -3.85
CA ALA A 322 24.36 -34.54 -5.22
C ALA A 322 23.32 -33.61 -5.87
N PHE A 323 22.03 -33.94 -5.76
CA PHE A 323 20.94 -33.12 -6.28
C PHE A 323 20.93 -31.70 -5.69
N THR A 324 21.15 -31.53 -4.37
CA THR A 324 21.24 -30.19 -3.76
C THR A 324 22.45 -29.39 -4.24
N ALA A 325 23.56 -30.06 -4.61
CA ALA A 325 24.72 -29.38 -5.19
C ALA A 325 24.45 -28.90 -6.63
N GLU A 326 23.74 -29.71 -7.42
CA GLU A 326 23.25 -29.31 -8.75
C GLU A 326 22.26 -28.14 -8.67
N GLU A 327 21.28 -28.19 -7.75
CA GLU A 327 20.33 -27.10 -7.51
C GLU A 327 21.04 -25.77 -7.18
N MET A 328 22.10 -25.82 -6.36
CA MET A 328 22.93 -24.65 -6.05
C MET A 328 23.73 -24.17 -7.26
N SER A 329 24.17 -25.07 -8.15
CA SER A 329 24.80 -24.71 -9.42
C SER A 329 23.80 -24.01 -10.36
N TYR A 330 22.57 -24.52 -10.51
CA TYR A 330 21.52 -23.89 -11.31
C TYR A 330 21.13 -22.51 -10.75
N LYS A 331 20.98 -22.36 -9.43
CA LYS A 331 20.75 -21.06 -8.78
C LYS A 331 21.85 -20.04 -9.07
N LYS A 332 23.12 -20.47 -9.19
CA LYS A 332 24.23 -19.59 -9.59
C LYS A 332 24.11 -19.15 -11.06
N HIS A 333 23.74 -20.06 -11.96
CA HIS A 333 23.54 -19.74 -13.38
C HIS A 333 22.34 -18.82 -13.61
N ILE A 334 21.22 -19.01 -12.88
CA ILE A 334 20.06 -18.12 -12.93
C ILE A 334 20.46 -16.70 -12.55
N LYS A 335 21.18 -16.49 -11.44
CA LYS A 335 21.68 -15.16 -11.05
C LYS A 335 22.57 -14.51 -12.11
N GLN A 336 23.42 -15.28 -12.79
CA GLN A 336 24.24 -14.77 -13.89
C GLN A 336 23.42 -14.36 -15.12
N LEU A 337 22.31 -15.05 -15.39
CA LEU A 337 21.37 -14.68 -16.46
C LEU A 337 20.55 -13.44 -16.09
N GLU A 338 20.12 -13.31 -14.83
CA GLU A 338 19.45 -12.11 -14.30
C GLU A 338 20.34 -10.87 -14.46
N THR A 339 21.62 -10.94 -14.07
CA THR A 339 22.58 -9.82 -14.27
C THR A 339 22.73 -9.44 -15.74
N LYS A 340 22.90 -10.42 -16.65
CA LYS A 340 23.00 -10.16 -18.10
C LYS A 340 21.71 -9.58 -18.69
N LEU A 341 20.55 -9.95 -18.15
CA LEU A 341 19.27 -9.42 -18.60
C LEU A 341 19.10 -7.94 -18.21
N GLU A 342 19.58 -7.55 -17.02
CA GLU A 342 19.62 -6.16 -16.57
C GLU A 342 20.58 -5.32 -17.44
N GLU A 343 21.80 -5.81 -17.72
CA GLU A 343 22.76 -5.17 -18.63
C GLU A 343 22.17 -4.92 -20.03
N ILE A 344 21.40 -5.88 -20.56
CA ILE A 344 20.69 -5.74 -21.85
C ILE A 344 19.53 -4.73 -21.75
N SER A 345 18.85 -4.66 -20.61
CA SER A 345 17.77 -3.69 -20.34
C SER A 345 18.31 -2.26 -20.33
N ASP A 346 19.38 -2.01 -19.58
CA ASP A 346 20.07 -0.71 -19.51
C ASP A 346 20.62 -0.28 -20.88
N THR A 347 21.20 -1.23 -21.62
CA THR A 347 21.67 -0.99 -22.99
C THR A 347 20.52 -0.55 -23.91
N LYS A 348 19.34 -1.18 -23.82
CA LYS A 348 18.15 -0.77 -24.59
C LYS A 348 17.64 0.62 -24.18
N LEU A 349 17.65 0.95 -22.88
CA LEU A 349 17.29 2.29 -22.38
C LEU A 349 18.26 3.37 -22.89
N TYR A 350 19.57 3.08 -22.89
CA TYR A 350 20.59 3.95 -23.46
C TYR A 350 20.34 4.24 -24.95
N TYR A 351 20.11 3.21 -25.77
CA TYR A 351 19.79 3.40 -27.19
C TYR A 351 18.50 4.20 -27.41
N ARG A 352 17.45 3.97 -26.60
CA ARG A 352 16.20 4.75 -26.67
C ARG A 352 16.44 6.22 -26.38
N ARG A 353 17.17 6.53 -25.30
CA ARG A 353 17.51 7.90 -24.90
C ARG A 353 18.37 8.60 -25.95
N ASN A 354 19.32 7.90 -26.57
CA ASN A 354 20.16 8.46 -27.63
C ASN A 354 19.35 8.77 -28.90
N LYS A 355 18.37 7.93 -29.27
CA LYS A 355 17.44 8.19 -30.38
C LYS A 355 16.60 9.44 -30.14
N GLU A 356 16.08 9.63 -28.93
CA GLU A 356 15.31 10.82 -28.54
C GLU A 356 16.17 12.09 -28.54
N LEU A 357 17.42 12.00 -28.07
CA LEU A 357 18.38 13.11 -28.07
C LEU A 357 18.75 13.54 -29.50
N ASN A 358 18.96 12.58 -30.41
CA ASN A 358 19.19 12.88 -31.83
C ASN A 358 17.98 13.56 -32.49
N LYS A 359 16.74 13.12 -32.21
CA LYS A 359 15.54 13.81 -32.68
C LYS A 359 15.45 15.26 -32.15
N ALA A 360 15.73 15.46 -30.86
CA ALA A 360 15.72 16.80 -30.26
C ALA A 360 16.80 17.73 -30.85
N ASN A 361 17.99 17.19 -31.16
CA ASN A 361 19.06 17.93 -31.84
C ASN A 361 18.65 18.34 -33.26
N GLU A 362 17.95 17.47 -33.98
CA GLU A 362 17.43 17.76 -35.32
C GLU A 362 16.34 18.84 -35.29
N GLU A 363 15.40 18.77 -34.34
CA GLU A 363 14.42 19.84 -34.10
C GLU A 363 15.06 21.19 -33.73
N LEU A 364 16.20 21.17 -33.02
CA LEU A 364 16.96 22.38 -32.70
C LEU A 364 17.70 22.95 -33.92
N ARG A 365 18.34 22.12 -34.75
CA ARG A 365 18.96 22.53 -36.01
C ARG A 365 17.95 23.22 -36.93
N ASN A 366 16.79 22.62 -37.11
CA ASN A 366 15.72 23.20 -37.92
C ASN A 366 15.20 24.55 -37.37
N LYS A 367 15.15 24.73 -36.05
CA LYS A 367 14.81 26.02 -35.42
C LYS A 367 15.90 27.08 -35.59
N VAL A 368 17.19 26.69 -35.52
CA VAL A 368 18.31 27.60 -35.78
C VAL A 368 18.26 28.10 -37.22
N ASN A 369 18.15 27.20 -38.20
CA ASN A 369 18.06 27.54 -39.62
C ASN A 369 16.87 28.49 -39.92
N ALA A 370 15.72 28.26 -39.27
CA ALA A 370 14.55 29.13 -39.41
C ALA A 370 14.77 30.53 -38.82
N LEU A 371 15.45 30.63 -37.67
CA LEU A 371 15.81 31.91 -37.05
C LEU A 371 16.85 32.67 -37.88
N GLU A 372 17.85 31.99 -38.45
CA GLU A 372 18.84 32.58 -39.35
C GLU A 372 18.18 33.16 -40.61
N SER A 373 17.25 32.42 -41.23
CA SER A 373 16.45 32.94 -42.36
C SER A 373 15.58 34.15 -41.97
N SER A 374 15.05 34.19 -40.75
CA SER A 374 14.30 35.34 -40.25
C SER A 374 15.20 36.55 -40.02
N LEU A 375 16.39 36.35 -39.45
CA LEU A 375 17.38 37.40 -39.21
C LEU A 375 17.88 38.01 -40.53
N GLU A 376 18.12 37.18 -41.56
CA GLU A 376 18.52 37.66 -42.88
C GLU A 376 17.43 38.54 -43.53
N LYS A 377 16.15 38.20 -43.34
CA LYS A 377 15.02 39.03 -43.79
C LYS A 377 14.95 40.36 -43.05
N GLU A 378 15.09 40.36 -41.72
CA GLU A 378 15.13 41.60 -40.93
C GLU A 378 16.31 42.49 -41.29
N GLN A 379 17.49 41.91 -41.56
CA GLN A 379 18.66 42.65 -42.03
C GLN A 379 18.41 43.33 -43.38
N LYS A 380 17.77 42.64 -44.34
CA LYS A 380 17.37 43.23 -45.63
C LYS A 380 16.38 44.40 -45.45
N VAL A 381 15.36 44.24 -44.61
CA VAL A 381 14.41 45.32 -44.27
C VAL A 381 15.11 46.51 -43.60
N ASN A 382 16.05 46.27 -42.68
CA ASN A 382 16.81 47.33 -42.02
C ASN A 382 17.67 48.13 -43.03
N VAL A 383 18.32 47.45 -43.98
CA VAL A 383 19.06 48.11 -45.07
C VAL A 383 18.14 48.94 -45.96
N GLU A 384 16.94 48.48 -46.26
CA GLU A 384 15.96 49.25 -47.04
C GLU A 384 15.43 50.48 -46.27
N LEU A 385 15.12 50.33 -44.98
CA LEU A 385 14.71 51.43 -44.10
C LEU A 385 15.81 52.49 -44.00
N LYS A 386 17.08 52.10 -43.85
CA LYS A 386 18.22 53.04 -43.85
C LYS A 386 18.32 53.84 -45.15
N LYS A 387 18.04 53.23 -46.30
CA LYS A 387 17.96 53.95 -47.59
C LYS A 387 16.82 54.95 -47.62
N LYS A 388 15.62 54.57 -47.15
CA LYS A 388 14.44 55.45 -47.08
C LYS A 388 14.66 56.65 -46.15
N VAL A 389 15.14 56.41 -44.93
CA VAL A 389 15.46 57.47 -43.96
C VAL A 389 16.48 58.45 -44.54
N LYS A 390 17.54 57.96 -45.20
CA LYS A 390 18.50 58.85 -45.88
C LYS A 390 17.82 59.71 -46.95
N SER A 391 17.02 59.12 -47.85
CA SER A 391 16.33 59.90 -48.88
C SER A 391 15.32 60.92 -48.32
N GLU A 392 14.67 60.63 -47.19
CA GLU A 392 13.77 61.57 -46.52
C GLU A 392 14.54 62.72 -45.86
N GLN A 393 15.71 62.44 -45.29
CA GLN A 393 16.60 63.45 -44.71
C GLN A 393 17.22 64.35 -45.81
N ASP A 394 17.59 63.77 -46.95
CA ASP A 394 18.02 64.51 -48.15
C ASP A 394 16.87 65.43 -48.64
N LEU A 395 15.64 64.92 -48.75
CA LEU A 395 14.46 65.71 -49.15
C LEU A 395 14.13 66.84 -48.16
N LYS A 396 14.20 66.60 -46.84
CA LYS A 396 14.02 67.63 -45.81
C LYS A 396 15.08 68.71 -45.90
N THR A 397 16.32 68.35 -46.19
CA THR A 397 17.44 69.28 -46.40
C THR A 397 17.20 70.15 -47.64
N ILE A 398 16.76 69.55 -48.76
CA ILE A 398 16.39 70.28 -49.99
C ILE A 398 15.21 71.23 -49.72
N ALA A 399 14.18 70.80 -49.00
CA ALA A 399 13.02 71.63 -48.68
C ALA A 399 13.39 72.82 -47.76
N LEU A 400 14.26 72.60 -46.77
CA LEU A 400 14.82 73.67 -45.94
C LEU A 400 15.62 74.67 -46.79
N LEU A 401 16.58 74.19 -47.60
CA LEU A 401 17.36 75.05 -48.51
C LEU A 401 16.46 75.86 -49.45
N ALA A 402 15.47 75.23 -50.08
CA ALA A 402 14.51 75.91 -50.93
C ALA A 402 13.73 77.00 -50.16
N THR A 403 13.27 76.72 -48.94
CA THR A 403 12.53 77.69 -48.12
C THR A 403 13.42 78.86 -47.70
N TYR A 404 14.63 78.60 -47.21
CA TYR A 404 15.58 79.63 -46.76
C TYR A 404 16.16 80.48 -47.92
N LEU A 405 16.31 79.90 -49.12
CA LEU A 405 16.76 80.64 -50.31
C LEU A 405 15.63 81.45 -50.97
N THR A 406 14.44 80.86 -51.11
CA THR A 406 13.36 81.50 -51.87
C THR A 406 12.53 82.48 -51.04
N SER A 407 12.36 82.27 -49.73
CA SER A 407 11.56 83.16 -48.88
C SER A 407 12.10 84.59 -48.81
N PRO A 408 13.41 84.85 -48.57
CA PRO A 408 13.93 86.22 -48.56
C PRO A 408 13.91 86.88 -49.94
N TYR A 409 14.06 86.09 -51.02
CA TYR A 409 13.95 86.58 -52.39
C TYR A 409 12.51 86.97 -52.74
N TRP A 410 11.52 86.14 -52.39
CA TRP A 410 10.09 86.45 -52.55
C TRP A 410 9.66 87.65 -51.69
N ALA A 411 10.15 87.74 -50.46
CA ALA A 411 9.91 88.89 -49.58
C ALA A 411 10.47 90.19 -50.19
N LEU A 412 11.65 90.14 -50.83
CA LEU A 412 12.20 91.28 -51.57
C LEU A 412 11.34 91.64 -52.79
N MET A 413 10.99 90.66 -53.62
CA MET A 413 10.18 90.86 -54.85
C MET A 413 8.80 91.47 -54.54
N ASN A 414 8.22 91.15 -53.39
CA ASN A 414 6.94 91.70 -52.91
C ASN A 414 7.11 92.95 -52.00
N SER A 415 8.33 93.42 -51.75
CA SER A 415 8.58 94.60 -50.91
C SER A 415 8.43 95.89 -51.72
N ASN A 416 7.93 96.95 -51.08
CA ASN A 416 7.92 98.31 -51.64
C ASN A 416 9.32 98.97 -51.68
N THR A 417 10.40 98.18 -51.70
CA THR A 417 11.77 98.67 -51.72
C THR A 417 12.10 99.20 -53.12
N PRO A 418 12.63 100.42 -53.27
CA PRO A 418 13.00 100.93 -54.59
C PRO A 418 14.14 100.11 -55.20
N TYR A 419 14.01 99.77 -56.49
CA TYR A 419 14.89 98.86 -57.23
C TYR A 419 16.39 99.19 -57.11
N GLY A 420 16.75 100.48 -56.98
CA GLY A 420 18.13 100.91 -56.76
C GLY A 420 18.80 100.39 -55.49
N LYS A 421 18.04 99.86 -54.51
CA LYS A 421 18.58 99.21 -53.30
C LYS A 421 18.71 97.69 -53.41
N PHE A 422 18.17 97.07 -54.47
CA PHE A 422 18.25 95.61 -54.67
C PHE A 422 19.69 95.08 -54.72
N PRO A 423 20.68 95.74 -55.37
CA PRO A 423 22.06 95.24 -55.39
C PRO A 423 22.67 95.06 -54.00
N ALA A 424 22.39 95.97 -53.07
CA ALA A 424 22.87 95.87 -51.68
C ALA A 424 22.19 94.71 -50.93
N PHE A 425 20.90 94.48 -51.17
CA PHE A 425 20.19 93.35 -50.56
C PHE A 425 20.65 92.00 -51.13
N VAL A 426 20.84 91.89 -52.45
CA VAL A 426 21.40 90.70 -53.10
C VAL A 426 22.81 90.42 -52.59
N GLN A 427 23.64 91.45 -52.38
CA GLN A 427 24.98 91.27 -51.83
C GLN A 427 24.95 90.85 -50.35
N ASN A 428 24.05 91.41 -49.54
CA ASN A 428 23.85 90.95 -48.15
C ASN A 428 23.35 89.49 -48.10
N MET A 429 22.44 89.10 -49.00
CA MET A 429 22.00 87.71 -49.13
C MET A 429 23.16 86.80 -49.55
N LYS A 430 23.99 87.22 -50.53
CA LYS A 430 25.19 86.50 -50.93
C LYS A 430 26.14 86.31 -49.74
N THR A 431 26.46 87.35 -48.98
CA THR A 431 27.34 87.25 -47.80
C THR A 431 26.73 86.39 -46.69
N ALA A 432 25.40 86.42 -46.49
CA ALA A 432 24.72 85.52 -45.58
C ALA A 432 24.83 84.04 -46.03
N LEU A 433 24.68 83.78 -47.34
CA LEU A 433 24.83 82.44 -47.92
C LEU A 433 26.28 81.95 -47.92
N GLU A 434 27.27 82.82 -48.18
CA GLU A 434 28.68 82.48 -48.05
C GLU A 434 29.03 82.12 -46.60
N ARG A 435 28.52 82.89 -45.63
CA ARG A 435 28.66 82.58 -44.20
C ARG A 435 27.99 81.25 -43.83
N TRP A 436 26.72 81.07 -44.19
CA TRP A 436 26.00 79.81 -43.96
C TRP A 436 26.67 78.62 -44.66
N SER A 437 27.27 78.79 -45.85
CA SER A 437 28.02 77.72 -46.52
C SER A 437 29.33 77.36 -45.80
N SER A 438 29.90 78.31 -45.06
CA SER A 438 31.09 78.09 -44.22
C SER A 438 30.71 77.39 -42.92
N ASP A 439 29.61 77.81 -42.29
CA ASP A 439 29.06 77.20 -41.08
C ASP A 439 28.41 75.82 -41.37
N ALA A 440 27.93 75.59 -42.60
CA ALA A 440 27.25 74.36 -43.02
C ALA A 440 28.14 73.10 -42.99
N PHE A 441 29.46 73.27 -42.98
CA PHE A 441 30.40 72.15 -42.87
C PHE A 441 30.34 71.46 -41.50
N ASP A 442 29.69 72.07 -40.50
CA ASP A 442 29.50 71.52 -39.15
C ASP A 442 28.05 71.04 -38.88
N LEU A 443 27.18 71.03 -39.91
CA LEU A 443 25.77 70.57 -39.76
C LEU A 443 25.63 69.09 -39.42
N SER A 444 26.69 68.30 -39.49
CA SER A 444 26.72 66.93 -38.96
C SER A 444 26.62 66.85 -37.43
N ASN A 445 26.78 67.97 -36.71
CA ASN A 445 26.75 68.04 -35.25
C ASN A 445 25.49 68.69 -34.66
N LEU A 446 24.50 69.09 -35.48
CA LEU A 446 23.25 69.67 -34.98
C LEU A 446 22.27 68.60 -34.46
N HIS A 447 22.65 67.98 -33.35
CA HIS A 447 21.72 67.36 -32.41
C HIS A 447 21.37 68.38 -31.32
N ASP A 448 20.08 68.67 -31.19
CA ASP A 448 19.43 69.34 -30.05
C ASP A 448 20.01 70.69 -29.61
N GLU A 449 19.50 71.80 -30.17
CA GLU A 449 19.15 72.98 -29.35
C GLU A 449 18.17 73.97 -30.04
N GLN A 450 17.13 74.36 -29.28
CA GLN A 450 16.29 75.58 -29.36
C GLN A 450 15.58 75.96 -30.71
N PRO A 451 14.24 75.86 -30.79
CA PRO A 451 13.48 76.58 -31.82
C PRO A 451 13.40 78.08 -31.47
N ILE A 452 13.87 78.94 -32.37
CA ILE A 452 13.97 80.40 -32.16
C ILE A 452 12.60 81.14 -32.20
N PHE A 453 11.49 80.44 -32.40
CA PHE A 453 10.15 81.03 -32.42
C PHE A 453 9.17 80.40 -31.42
N GLY A 454 8.72 81.24 -30.48
CA GLY A 454 7.32 81.30 -30.07
C GLY A 454 6.83 80.19 -29.14
N SER A 455 6.90 80.46 -27.84
CA SER A 455 6.10 79.78 -26.83
C SER A 455 4.59 79.93 -27.07
N GLU A 456 3.81 79.08 -26.39
CA GLU A 456 2.33 79.06 -26.32
C GLU A 456 1.63 78.32 -27.47
N PHE A 457 1.36 77.02 -27.27
CA PHE A 457 -0.01 76.47 -27.34
C PHE A 457 -0.11 75.06 -26.70
N THR A 458 -1.23 74.80 -26.01
CA THR A 458 -1.72 73.49 -25.51
C THR A 458 -0.90 72.68 -24.50
N SER A 459 -1.20 72.90 -23.23
CA SER A 459 -1.05 71.91 -22.14
C SER A 459 -2.05 70.74 -22.30
N ARG A 460 -1.63 69.55 -22.75
CA ARG A 460 -2.36 68.27 -22.55
C ARG A 460 -1.59 67.01 -22.99
N SER A 461 -0.59 66.54 -22.21
CA SER A 461 -0.02 65.19 -22.44
C SER A 461 0.75 64.53 -21.27
N ASP A 462 0.52 64.91 -20.00
CA ASP A 462 1.25 64.31 -18.87
C ASP A 462 0.97 62.80 -18.65
N THR A 463 -0.07 62.25 -19.29
CA THR A 463 -0.34 60.81 -19.31
C THR A 463 0.44 60.04 -20.37
N ALA A 464 1.04 60.70 -21.37
CA ALA A 464 1.84 60.04 -22.41
C ALA A 464 3.26 59.68 -21.93
N ASN A 465 3.86 60.52 -21.08
CA ASN A 465 5.24 60.31 -20.60
C ASN A 465 5.37 59.15 -19.60
N LEU A 466 4.28 58.67 -19.00
CA LEU A 466 4.28 57.46 -18.16
C LEU A 466 4.50 56.16 -18.96
N PHE A 467 4.26 56.15 -20.28
CA PHE A 467 4.53 55.00 -21.13
C PHE A 467 5.94 54.96 -21.74
N LEU A 468 6.73 56.03 -21.61
CA LEU A 468 8.06 56.15 -22.22
C LEU A 468 9.23 55.71 -21.31
N ASN A 469 8.96 55.23 -20.09
CA ASN A 469 9.94 54.48 -19.28
C ASN A 469 10.19 53.07 -19.85
N SER A 470 10.71 53.02 -21.08
CA SER A 470 10.84 51.79 -21.87
C SER A 470 11.68 50.71 -21.18
N ASP A 471 12.63 51.10 -20.34
CA ASP A 471 13.50 50.17 -19.63
C ASP A 471 12.80 49.45 -18.47
N PHE A 472 11.75 50.03 -17.86
CA PHE A 472 10.93 49.33 -16.87
C PHE A 472 10.14 48.20 -17.54
N CYS A 473 9.46 48.52 -18.65
CA CYS A 473 8.73 47.55 -19.47
C CYS A 473 9.65 46.48 -20.08
N ARG A 474 10.86 46.84 -20.51
CA ARG A 474 11.87 45.87 -21.01
C ARG A 474 12.38 44.93 -19.90
N LYS A 475 12.64 45.43 -18.68
CA LYS A 475 13.06 44.61 -17.54
C LYS A 475 11.95 43.63 -17.11
N HIS A 476 10.73 44.12 -16.89
CA HIS A 476 9.60 43.25 -16.55
C HIS A 476 9.22 42.28 -17.66
N GLY A 477 9.32 42.69 -18.94
CA GLY A 477 9.08 41.83 -20.10
C GLY A 477 10.05 40.66 -20.20
N LYS A 478 11.33 40.83 -19.81
CA LYS A 478 12.30 39.71 -19.72
C LYS A 478 11.89 38.72 -18.63
N ILE A 479 11.61 39.20 -17.42
CA ILE A 479 11.20 38.37 -16.27
C ILE A 479 9.91 37.58 -16.60
N LEU A 480 8.94 38.21 -17.27
CA LEU A 480 7.68 37.55 -17.66
C LEU A 480 7.92 36.47 -18.73
N LYS A 481 8.80 36.72 -19.71
CA LYS A 481 9.20 35.73 -20.73
C LYS A 481 9.94 34.55 -20.09
N GLU A 482 10.80 34.78 -19.12
CA GLU A 482 11.51 33.72 -18.38
C GLU A 482 10.57 32.87 -17.53
N LYS A 483 9.64 33.51 -16.78
CA LYS A 483 8.59 32.79 -16.04
C LYS A 483 7.70 31.94 -16.96
N ASN A 484 7.28 32.48 -18.10
CA ASN A 484 6.48 31.74 -19.07
C ASN A 484 7.27 30.57 -19.69
N LYS A 485 8.54 30.79 -20.07
CA LYS A 485 9.45 29.73 -20.55
C LYS A 485 9.61 28.60 -19.52
N ALA A 486 9.77 28.93 -18.23
CA ALA A 486 9.85 27.96 -17.15
C ALA A 486 8.53 27.17 -16.96
N ALA A 487 7.38 27.86 -17.04
CA ALA A 487 6.07 27.21 -16.96
C ALA A 487 5.84 26.23 -18.13
N VAL A 488 6.15 26.64 -19.37
CA VAL A 488 6.07 25.78 -20.56
C VAL A 488 7.04 24.59 -20.45
N GLN A 489 8.25 24.78 -19.93
CA GLN A 489 9.18 23.67 -19.66
C GLN A 489 8.62 22.69 -18.61
N MET A 490 7.99 23.17 -17.55
CA MET A 490 7.35 22.32 -16.54
C MET A 490 6.17 21.52 -17.11
N VAL A 491 5.31 22.14 -17.93
CA VAL A 491 4.20 21.46 -18.60
C VAL A 491 4.72 20.40 -19.57
N ASN A 492 5.71 20.73 -20.40
CA ASN A 492 6.33 19.77 -21.32
C ASN A 492 7.00 18.60 -20.58
N LYS A 493 7.61 18.84 -19.41
CA LYS A 493 8.15 17.77 -18.55
C LYS A 493 7.03 16.84 -18.06
N LYS A 494 5.94 17.39 -17.51
CA LYS A 494 4.76 16.62 -17.05
C LYS A 494 4.09 15.82 -18.17
N ILE A 495 4.03 16.37 -19.39
CA ILE A 495 3.49 15.65 -20.56
C ILE A 495 4.39 14.46 -20.92
N LYS A 496 5.72 14.65 -20.98
CA LYS A 496 6.66 13.54 -21.24
C LYS A 496 6.57 12.45 -20.17
N GLU A 497 6.49 12.83 -18.90
CA GLU A 497 6.31 11.88 -17.78
C GLU A 497 5.01 11.09 -17.92
N LYS A 498 3.88 11.74 -18.27
CA LYS A 498 2.61 11.04 -18.54
C LYS A 498 2.67 10.10 -19.74
N ILE A 499 3.37 10.46 -20.82
CA ILE A 499 3.53 9.59 -22.00
C ILE A 499 4.32 8.32 -21.61
N ILE A 500 5.44 8.48 -20.91
CA ILE A 500 6.26 7.35 -20.44
C ILE A 500 5.46 6.43 -19.50
N GLU A 501 4.69 7.00 -18.57
CA GLU A 501 3.85 6.22 -17.66
C GLU A 501 2.70 5.49 -18.39
N ASN A 502 2.10 6.10 -19.41
CA ASN A 502 1.08 5.44 -20.24
C ASN A 502 1.67 4.30 -21.07
N GLU A 503 2.87 4.46 -21.65
CA GLU A 503 3.58 3.35 -22.31
C GLU A 503 3.90 2.21 -21.33
N ARG A 504 4.34 2.55 -20.11
CA ARG A 504 4.64 1.57 -19.05
C ARG A 504 3.38 0.76 -18.70
N LYS A 505 2.25 1.44 -18.49
CA LYS A 505 0.95 0.80 -18.24
C LYS A 505 0.47 -0.05 -19.42
N LYS A 506 0.69 0.38 -20.67
CA LYS A 506 0.34 -0.43 -21.86
C LYS A 506 1.12 -1.74 -21.89
N LYS A 507 2.44 -1.69 -21.66
CA LYS A 507 3.30 -2.89 -21.58
C LYS A 507 2.93 -3.79 -20.40
N GLU A 508 2.63 -3.21 -19.24
CA GLU A 508 2.20 -3.95 -18.05
C GLU A 508 0.86 -4.67 -18.27
N LYS A 509 -0.10 -4.02 -18.96
CA LYS A 509 -1.36 -4.66 -19.41
C LYS A 509 -1.08 -5.81 -20.39
N GLU A 510 -0.22 -5.60 -21.38
CA GLU A 510 0.16 -6.63 -22.36
C GLU A 510 0.82 -7.86 -21.71
N ILE A 511 1.67 -7.66 -20.68
CA ILE A 511 2.25 -8.75 -19.88
C ILE A 511 1.17 -9.48 -19.09
N GLN A 512 0.29 -8.76 -18.37
CA GLN A 512 -0.84 -9.36 -17.65
C GLN A 512 -1.81 -10.12 -18.59
N ASP A 513 -1.95 -9.69 -19.84
CA ASP A 513 -2.79 -10.36 -20.84
C ASP A 513 -2.12 -11.65 -21.36
N LYS A 514 -0.79 -11.66 -21.52
CA LYS A 514 0.00 -12.86 -21.85
C LYS A 514 0.06 -13.86 -20.69
N GLU A 515 0.21 -13.40 -19.44
CA GLU A 515 0.16 -14.24 -18.25
C GLU A 515 -1.23 -14.88 -18.07
N ARG A 516 -2.30 -14.10 -18.26
CA ARG A 516 -3.67 -14.64 -18.23
C ARG A 516 -3.93 -15.64 -19.36
N HIS A 517 -3.40 -15.39 -20.56
CA HIS A 517 -3.45 -16.35 -21.66
C HIS A 517 -2.71 -17.65 -21.31
N ALA A 518 -1.47 -17.55 -20.81
CA ALA A 518 -0.66 -18.71 -20.45
C ALA A 518 -1.28 -19.53 -19.30
N SER A 519 -1.85 -18.87 -18.29
CA SER A 519 -2.59 -19.54 -17.22
C SER A 519 -3.81 -20.29 -17.77
N LEU A 520 -4.60 -19.65 -18.63
CA LEU A 520 -5.80 -20.26 -19.22
C LEU A 520 -5.46 -21.43 -20.16
N LEU A 521 -4.36 -21.31 -20.91
CA LEU A 521 -3.84 -22.38 -21.76
C LEU A 521 -3.34 -23.56 -20.91
N ASN A 522 -2.62 -23.30 -19.81
CA ASN A 522 -2.17 -24.34 -18.88
C ASN A 522 -3.35 -25.06 -18.21
N ASP A 523 -4.38 -24.31 -17.76
CA ASP A 523 -5.60 -24.90 -17.20
C ASP A 523 -6.25 -25.88 -18.20
N ILE A 524 -6.34 -25.49 -19.48
CA ILE A 524 -6.89 -26.30 -20.56
C ILE A 524 -6.00 -27.51 -20.87
N MET A 525 -4.67 -27.35 -20.90
CA MET A 525 -3.74 -28.46 -21.09
C MET A 525 -3.83 -29.48 -19.95
N HIS A 526 -3.94 -29.04 -18.69
CA HIS A 526 -4.15 -29.91 -17.55
C HIS A 526 -5.52 -30.62 -17.56
N GLN A 527 -6.52 -30.02 -18.22
CA GLN A 527 -7.84 -30.61 -18.42
C GLN A 527 -7.90 -31.65 -19.54
N GLY A 528 -6.81 -31.88 -20.28
CA GLY A 528 -6.75 -32.81 -21.43
C GLY A 528 -6.79 -32.13 -22.79
N GLY A 529 -6.77 -30.79 -22.85
CA GLY A 529 -6.76 -30.01 -24.08
C GLY A 529 -8.09 -29.29 -24.36
N LEU A 530 -8.20 -28.71 -25.55
CA LEU A 530 -9.45 -28.12 -26.04
C LEU A 530 -10.44 -29.22 -26.40
N CYS A 531 -11.63 -29.21 -25.81
CA CYS A 531 -12.68 -30.17 -26.18
C CYS A 531 -13.07 -29.96 -27.66
N GLN A 532 -12.99 -31.01 -28.46
CA GLN A 532 -13.41 -31.04 -29.88
C GLN A 532 -14.56 -32.03 -30.11
N THR A 533 -14.62 -33.09 -29.32
CA THR A 533 -15.63 -34.15 -29.37
C THR A 533 -16.54 -34.11 -28.14
N LYS A 534 -17.66 -34.83 -28.20
CA LYS A 534 -18.56 -35.01 -27.05
C LYS A 534 -17.87 -35.79 -25.93
N GLU A 535 -17.02 -36.75 -26.29
CA GLU A 535 -16.22 -37.54 -25.34
C GLU A 535 -15.22 -36.65 -24.58
N ASP A 536 -14.54 -35.70 -25.24
CA ASP A 536 -13.66 -34.74 -24.55
C ASP A 536 -14.43 -33.89 -23.54
N LEU A 537 -15.67 -33.53 -23.87
CA LEU A 537 -16.53 -32.73 -23.01
C LEU A 537 -17.04 -33.54 -21.80
N ASP A 538 -17.45 -34.78 -22.01
CA ASP A 538 -17.87 -35.68 -20.93
C ASP A 538 -16.67 -36.02 -20.01
N ASN A 539 -15.47 -36.21 -20.58
CA ASN A 539 -14.22 -36.33 -19.84
C ASN A 539 -13.89 -35.07 -19.02
N LEU A 540 -14.06 -33.87 -19.59
CA LEU A 540 -13.92 -32.59 -18.86
C LEU A 540 -14.89 -32.48 -17.67
N LEU A 541 -16.11 -32.99 -17.82
CA LEU A 541 -17.14 -32.97 -16.78
C LEU A 541 -16.90 -34.00 -15.67
N SER A 542 -16.18 -35.09 -15.96
CA SER A 542 -15.77 -36.09 -14.96
C SER A 542 -14.72 -35.58 -13.97
N GLN A 543 -13.98 -34.53 -14.34
CA GLN A 543 -12.92 -33.95 -13.52
C GLN A 543 -13.47 -33.12 -12.35
N PRO A 544 -12.67 -32.95 -11.27
CA PRO A 544 -13.06 -32.05 -10.17
C PRO A 544 -13.28 -30.61 -10.67
N GLN A 545 -14.29 -29.95 -10.08
CA GLN A 545 -14.74 -28.59 -10.42
C GLN A 545 -15.22 -28.39 -11.87
N PRO A 546 -16.18 -29.20 -12.37
CA PRO A 546 -16.61 -29.17 -13.78
C PRO A 546 -17.12 -27.79 -14.25
N LEU A 547 -17.72 -27.00 -13.36
CA LEU A 547 -18.16 -25.62 -13.66
C LEU A 547 -17.00 -24.65 -13.94
N GLN A 548 -15.82 -24.84 -13.32
CA GLN A 548 -14.65 -24.01 -13.61
C GLN A 548 -13.98 -24.46 -14.91
N ASN A 549 -13.83 -25.77 -15.11
CA ASN A 549 -13.23 -26.35 -16.32
C ASN A 549 -14.00 -25.88 -17.57
N LEU A 550 -15.33 -25.99 -17.52
CA LEU A 550 -16.25 -25.50 -18.54
C LEU A 550 -16.11 -23.98 -18.80
N LYS A 551 -15.93 -23.17 -17.74
CA LYS A 551 -15.68 -21.73 -17.88
C LYS A 551 -14.33 -21.42 -18.50
N SER A 552 -13.29 -22.20 -18.21
CA SER A 552 -11.97 -22.03 -18.85
C SER A 552 -12.04 -22.31 -20.34
N GLN A 553 -12.66 -23.42 -20.76
CA GLN A 553 -12.91 -23.74 -22.18
C GLN A 553 -13.69 -22.63 -22.90
N MET A 554 -14.80 -22.14 -22.31
CA MET A 554 -15.59 -21.07 -22.91
C MET A 554 -14.84 -19.73 -22.97
N ARG A 555 -14.06 -19.37 -21.94
CA ARG A 555 -13.22 -18.16 -21.95
C ARG A 555 -12.18 -18.23 -23.06
N PHE A 556 -11.55 -19.39 -23.25
CA PHE A 556 -10.50 -19.54 -24.24
C PHE A 556 -11.08 -19.40 -25.66
N ARG A 557 -12.14 -20.15 -25.95
CA ARG A 557 -12.85 -20.06 -27.23
C ARG A 557 -13.36 -18.65 -27.51
N LYS A 558 -13.92 -17.95 -26.52
CA LYS A 558 -14.40 -16.58 -26.69
C LYS A 558 -13.28 -15.57 -26.95
N HIS A 559 -12.23 -15.56 -26.13
CA HIS A 559 -11.21 -14.51 -26.15
C HIS A 559 -10.06 -14.77 -27.14
N TYR A 560 -9.76 -16.03 -27.46
CA TYR A 560 -8.59 -16.39 -28.29
C TYR A 560 -8.95 -17.13 -29.58
N MET A 561 -10.14 -17.75 -29.67
CA MET A 561 -10.67 -18.31 -30.94
C MET A 561 -11.77 -17.45 -31.57
N GLY A 562 -12.02 -16.25 -31.06
CA GLY A 562 -12.96 -15.28 -31.64
C GLY A 562 -14.45 -15.67 -31.55
N ALA A 563 -14.83 -16.65 -30.72
CA ALA A 563 -16.22 -17.10 -30.59
C ALA A 563 -17.08 -16.08 -29.81
N LYS A 564 -17.49 -14.99 -30.48
CA LYS A 564 -18.20 -13.84 -29.90
C LYS A 564 -19.50 -14.23 -29.18
N ASP A 565 -20.19 -15.27 -29.66
CA ASP A 565 -21.53 -15.70 -29.21
C ASP A 565 -21.56 -16.41 -27.84
N LEU A 566 -20.43 -16.94 -27.38
CA LEU A 566 -20.35 -17.68 -26.11
C LEU A 566 -20.69 -16.78 -24.91
N ARG A 567 -21.66 -17.20 -24.08
CA ARG A 567 -22.01 -16.48 -22.85
C ARG A 567 -21.20 -17.01 -21.67
N LEU A 568 -20.34 -16.19 -21.08
CA LEU A 568 -19.51 -16.56 -19.92
C LEU A 568 -20.28 -16.54 -18.59
N THR A 569 -21.53 -16.07 -18.59
CA THR A 569 -22.41 -15.97 -17.43
C THR A 569 -23.60 -16.93 -17.59
N GLY A 570 -23.87 -17.70 -16.53
CA GLY A 570 -24.92 -18.70 -16.53
C GLY A 570 -24.74 -19.71 -15.39
N ASN A 571 -25.78 -20.52 -15.18
CA ASN A 571 -25.64 -21.75 -14.40
C ASN A 571 -24.90 -22.83 -15.23
N PHE A 572 -24.54 -23.94 -14.59
CA PHE A 572 -23.82 -25.03 -15.24
C PHE A 572 -24.50 -25.53 -16.54
N ARG A 573 -25.82 -25.73 -16.51
CA ARG A 573 -26.61 -26.23 -17.65
C ARG A 573 -26.59 -25.28 -18.85
N MET A 574 -26.70 -23.97 -18.60
CA MET A 574 -26.61 -22.93 -19.64
C MET A 574 -25.23 -22.90 -20.31
N LEU A 575 -24.16 -22.96 -19.50
CA LEU A 575 -22.78 -22.94 -20.00
C LEU A 575 -22.48 -24.20 -20.82
N TYR A 576 -22.97 -25.37 -20.36
CA TYR A 576 -22.81 -26.64 -21.06
C TYR A 576 -23.53 -26.62 -22.40
N HIS A 577 -24.81 -26.27 -22.43
CA HIS A 577 -25.59 -26.14 -23.66
C HIS A 577 -24.98 -25.11 -24.62
N SER A 578 -24.54 -23.94 -24.13
CA SER A 578 -23.87 -22.93 -24.95
C SER A 578 -22.55 -23.42 -25.56
N LEU A 579 -21.81 -24.31 -24.88
CA LEU A 579 -20.61 -24.92 -25.44
C LEU A 579 -20.96 -26.04 -26.43
N CYS A 580 -21.94 -26.90 -26.13
CA CYS A 580 -22.42 -27.94 -27.05
C CYS A 580 -22.90 -27.36 -28.38
N CYS A 581 -23.73 -26.31 -28.36
CA CYS A 581 -24.20 -25.64 -29.58
C CYS A 581 -23.04 -25.06 -30.40
N HIS A 582 -22.02 -24.48 -29.75
CA HIS A 582 -20.84 -23.95 -30.43
C HIS A 582 -19.91 -25.06 -30.98
N LEU A 583 -19.94 -26.26 -30.40
CA LEU A 583 -19.24 -27.44 -30.90
C LEU A 583 -20.05 -28.21 -31.97
N GLY A 584 -21.28 -27.78 -32.29
CA GLY A 584 -22.16 -28.47 -33.24
C GLY A 584 -22.77 -29.76 -32.69
N PHE A 585 -22.81 -29.95 -31.37
CA PHE A 585 -23.48 -31.11 -30.76
C PHE A 585 -24.96 -30.81 -30.57
N GLU A 586 -25.81 -31.60 -31.21
CA GLU A 586 -27.23 -31.66 -30.87
C GLU A 586 -27.38 -32.09 -29.40
N SER A 587 -28.04 -31.25 -28.61
CA SER A 587 -28.39 -31.58 -27.24
C SER A 587 -29.89 -31.79 -27.15
N ASP A 588 -30.33 -32.99 -26.76
CA ASP A 588 -31.74 -33.37 -26.51
C ASP A 588 -32.35 -32.65 -25.28
N ILE A 589 -31.79 -31.50 -24.90
CA ILE A 589 -32.31 -30.63 -23.86
C ILE A 589 -33.49 -29.86 -24.43
N ASP A 590 -34.66 -30.49 -24.33
CA ASP A 590 -35.97 -29.92 -24.63
C ASP A 590 -36.06 -28.48 -24.09
N SER A 591 -36.15 -27.50 -25.00
CA SER A 591 -35.89 -26.08 -24.72
C SER A 591 -37.10 -25.32 -24.17
N THR A 592 -38.11 -26.05 -23.71
CA THR A 592 -39.44 -25.56 -23.30
C THR A 592 -39.50 -24.78 -21.98
N GLN A 593 -38.35 -24.47 -21.35
CA GLN A 593 -38.30 -23.50 -20.24
C GLN A 593 -37.78 -22.14 -20.72
N GLU A 594 -38.72 -21.25 -21.08
CA GLU A 594 -38.45 -19.83 -21.25
C GLU A 594 -37.71 -19.26 -20.03
N PRO A 595 -36.72 -18.38 -20.22
CA PRO A 595 -36.04 -17.74 -19.10
C PRO A 595 -37.03 -16.88 -18.29
N PRO A 596 -36.94 -16.87 -16.95
CA PRO A 596 -37.87 -16.13 -16.12
C PRO A 596 -37.85 -14.65 -16.51
N SER A 597 -38.98 -14.18 -17.01
CA SER A 597 -39.13 -12.81 -17.48
C SER A 597 -38.78 -11.83 -16.35
N LYS A 598 -37.98 -10.81 -16.68
CA LYS A 598 -37.53 -9.80 -15.71
C LYS A 598 -38.75 -9.26 -14.95
N ARG A 599 -38.76 -9.39 -13.63
CA ARG A 599 -39.77 -8.74 -12.76
C ARG A 599 -39.90 -7.29 -13.21
N ARG A 600 -41.07 -6.92 -13.75
CA ARG A 600 -41.39 -5.52 -14.02
C ARG A 600 -41.28 -4.77 -12.70
N LYS A 601 -40.56 -3.65 -12.72
CA LYS A 601 -40.58 -2.68 -11.63
C LYS A 601 -42.04 -2.24 -11.49
N ILE A 602 -42.60 -2.34 -10.29
CA ILE A 602 -43.94 -1.81 -10.04
C ILE A 602 -43.77 -0.31 -9.89
N ASP A 603 -44.23 0.43 -10.89
CA ASP A 603 -44.30 1.88 -10.81
C ASP A 603 -45.41 2.26 -9.84
N ILE A 604 -45.02 2.81 -8.68
CA ILE A 604 -45.96 3.42 -7.74
C ILE A 604 -46.10 4.88 -8.16
N SER A 605 -47.21 5.20 -8.81
CA SER A 605 -47.59 6.56 -9.20
C SER A 605 -48.31 7.29 -8.05
N GLY A 606 -48.12 8.62 -7.99
CA GLY A 606 -48.97 9.54 -7.22
C GLY A 606 -48.31 10.34 -6.10
N ASN A 607 -47.62 11.45 -6.44
CA ASN A 607 -48.19 12.80 -6.29
C ASN A 607 -47.18 13.94 -6.56
N GLU A 608 -47.52 14.72 -7.59
CA GLU A 608 -47.39 16.17 -7.76
C GLU A 608 -46.63 17.01 -6.70
N SER A 609 -45.47 17.57 -7.06
CA SER A 609 -45.31 19.02 -7.35
C SER A 609 -43.85 19.42 -7.63
N PRO A 610 -43.56 20.57 -8.28
CA PRO A 610 -42.29 20.79 -8.99
C PRO A 610 -41.34 21.85 -8.39
N SER A 611 -40.03 21.58 -8.50
CA SER A 611 -38.91 22.54 -8.47
C SER A 611 -37.65 21.79 -8.94
N GLU A 612 -37.19 21.94 -10.18
CA GLU A 612 -36.23 22.96 -10.66
C GLU A 612 -34.78 22.79 -10.15
N SER A 613 -33.82 23.02 -11.07
CA SER A 613 -32.37 22.77 -11.00
C SER A 613 -31.95 21.29 -10.87
N SER A 614 -31.42 20.59 -11.88
CA SER A 614 -30.36 20.86 -12.87
C SER A 614 -28.94 20.68 -12.35
N ASP A 615 -28.41 19.46 -12.48
CA ASP A 615 -27.04 19.23 -12.95
C ASP A 615 -27.00 17.89 -13.72
N LEU A 616 -26.43 17.92 -14.93
CA LEU A 616 -26.44 16.81 -15.88
C LEU A 616 -25.11 16.05 -15.82
N ASP A 617 -25.12 14.84 -15.29
CA ASP A 617 -23.94 13.96 -15.30
C ASP A 617 -23.93 13.08 -16.57
N LEU A 618 -23.44 13.68 -17.66
CA LEU A 618 -23.23 13.01 -18.96
C LEU A 618 -21.88 12.30 -18.98
N ASN A 619 -21.88 10.98 -18.76
CA ASN A 619 -20.78 10.08 -19.09
C ASN A 619 -21.31 8.71 -19.56
N GLN A 620 -21.94 8.72 -20.73
CA GLN A 620 -21.99 7.56 -21.64
C GLN A 620 -21.10 7.89 -22.85
N ASP A 621 -20.83 6.87 -23.67
CA ASP A 621 -20.06 6.92 -24.93
C ASP A 621 -18.52 6.80 -24.81
N GLU A 622 -18.06 5.55 -24.70
CA GLU A 622 -16.90 5.09 -25.49
C GLU A 622 -17.34 3.83 -26.27
N GLU A 623 -17.94 4.06 -27.45
CA GLU A 623 -18.05 3.02 -28.48
C GLU A 623 -16.67 2.85 -29.15
N GLU A 624 -16.05 1.68 -28.97
CA GLU A 624 -14.83 1.31 -29.71
C GLU A 624 -15.19 1.09 -31.18
N SER A 625 -14.91 2.08 -32.03
CA SER A 625 -14.96 1.92 -33.49
C SER A 625 -13.68 1.26 -34.00
N GLU A 626 -13.78 0.00 -34.42
CA GLU A 626 -12.78 -0.64 -35.26
C GLU A 626 -12.76 0.04 -36.65
N SER A 627 -11.56 0.32 -37.17
CA SER A 627 -11.39 0.56 -38.62
C SER A 627 -10.12 -0.15 -39.08
N GLU A 628 -10.31 -1.27 -39.78
CA GLU A 628 -9.28 -1.91 -40.58
C GLU A 628 -8.80 -0.98 -41.69
N SER A 629 -7.53 -1.07 -42.04
CA SER A 629 -7.08 -0.77 -43.40
C SER A 629 -5.84 -1.62 -43.68
N ASP A 630 -6.03 -2.68 -44.45
CA ASP A 630 -4.92 -3.39 -45.09
C ASP A 630 -4.12 -2.43 -45.97
N SER A 631 -2.81 -2.64 -46.04
CA SER A 631 -2.01 -2.20 -47.17
C SER A 631 -0.87 -3.19 -47.40
N GLU A 632 -0.95 -3.89 -48.53
CA GLU A 632 0.07 -4.81 -49.02
C GLU A 632 1.41 -4.06 -49.27
N CYS A 633 2.52 -4.59 -48.72
CA CYS A 633 3.85 -4.66 -49.34
C CYS A 633 4.87 -5.32 -48.41
#